data_AF-A0A7V0P148-F1
#
_entry.id   AF-A0A7V0P148-F1
#
_cell.length_a   1.000
_cell.length_b   1.000
_cell.length_c   1.000
_cell.angle_alpha   90.00
_cell.angle_beta   90.00
_cell.angle_gamma   90.00
#
_symmetry.space_group_name_H-M   'P 1'
#
loop_
_entity.id
_entity.type
_entity.pdbx_description
1 polymer ?
#
loop_
_entity_poly.entity_id
_entity_poly.type
_entity_poly.pdbx_seq_one_letter_code
_entity_poly.pdbx_strand_id
1 'polypeptide(L)'
;EELEDYIRWARSIGVDTKTRALLKALEIGFEKMAEMGAARKVVVFTESRRTQSYLKEFLEANGYAGRVLTFNGTNRDPDSIAIYNEWIEKNKDTGRVSGSRAVDLRTAIIDRFRDSGNILIATEAASEGINLQFCSLIINFDLPWNPQRIEQRVGRCHRYGQKHDVVVINFLNERNEADRRVYELLEQKFNLFTGVFGASDDVLGSIESGVDFERRVLDIYQECRTPDEIQAAFEKLQTELDEQIQTKMKDTRRKLLEHFDEDVHERLKVNLSGTRERLDRIGRMFWLVTRHELGGLADFDDVALSFDLKQSPVQQVRPGRYHLISKDRENVAGIFLYRLSHPLGEFVLSQAAARACEPAELTFDITHHPTRISVVEKLKGKSGWLRLQHLRIDSFDREEYLLFSAFDDAGKSLDQETCEKLFNCKAWVNENLAPPRNEIEQKLTAECNRHAQSVIAKSLEENNRHFNEARDQLDKWADDMILAAEKELDDIKRRIRDLQRRSRQAPTLEEQHQLQEQIASLERRKRKLREKIFDIEDEIADKRDRLVEALEKRMEQKTTTTPVFTIRWRVI
;
A
#
# COMPACT_ATOMS: atom_id res chain seq x y z
N GLU A 1 -29.08 4.21 -42.91
CA GLU A 1 -30.42 3.91 -42.38
C GLU A 1 -30.36 3.02 -41.14
N GLU A 2 -29.85 1.78 -41.18
CA GLU A 2 -29.78 0.91 -39.98
C GLU A 2 -29.09 1.53 -38.74
N LEU A 3 -27.96 2.22 -38.93
CA LEU A 3 -27.25 2.89 -37.83
C LEU A 3 -28.06 4.04 -37.20
N GLU A 4 -28.83 4.77 -38.01
CA GLU A 4 -29.70 5.83 -37.51
C GLU A 4 -30.92 5.26 -36.80
N ASP A 5 -31.40 4.11 -37.24
CA ASP A 5 -32.49 3.38 -36.58
C ASP A 5 -32.07 2.81 -35.23
N TYR A 6 -30.85 2.25 -35.10
CA TYR A 6 -30.28 1.86 -33.81
C TYR A 6 -30.09 3.04 -32.86
N ILE A 7 -29.65 4.20 -33.37
CA ILE A 7 -29.54 5.43 -32.56
C ILE A 7 -30.92 5.91 -32.10
N ARG A 8 -31.92 5.83 -32.97
CA ARG A 8 -33.31 6.22 -32.67
C ARG A 8 -33.93 5.28 -31.63
N TRP A 9 -33.72 3.98 -31.76
CA TRP A 9 -34.15 2.98 -30.79
C TRP A 9 -33.46 3.15 -29.44
N ALA A 10 -32.14 3.34 -29.43
CA ALA A 10 -31.39 3.60 -28.20
C ALA A 10 -31.87 4.89 -27.48
N ARG A 11 -32.23 5.94 -28.24
CA ARG A 11 -32.82 7.18 -27.69
C ARG A 11 -34.27 7.00 -27.24
N SER A 12 -34.99 6.01 -27.75
CA SER A 12 -36.38 5.70 -27.40
C SER A 12 -36.54 4.81 -26.16
N ILE A 13 -35.43 4.28 -25.61
CA ILE A 13 -35.45 3.53 -24.34
C ILE A 13 -35.74 4.52 -23.20
N GLY A 14 -37.03 4.66 -22.90
CA GLY A 14 -37.53 5.44 -21.78
C GLY A 14 -37.37 4.66 -20.47
N VAL A 15 -36.49 5.19 -19.62
CA VAL A 15 -36.23 4.79 -18.23
C VAL A 15 -35.56 3.42 -18.05
N ASP A 16 -34.25 3.49 -17.78
CA ASP A 16 -33.42 2.37 -17.37
C ASP A 16 -33.90 1.78 -16.03
N THR A 17 -34.23 0.48 -16.04
CA THR A 17 -34.66 -0.28 -14.86
C THR A 17 -33.62 -0.25 -13.74
N LYS A 18 -32.33 -0.19 -14.10
CA LYS A 18 -31.19 -0.13 -13.17
C LYS A 18 -31.19 1.20 -12.40
N THR A 19 -31.47 2.30 -13.09
CA THR A 19 -31.51 3.64 -12.50
C THR A 19 -32.72 3.85 -11.57
N ARG A 20 -33.87 3.21 -11.84
CA ARG A 20 -34.98 3.14 -10.86
C ARG A 20 -34.62 2.30 -9.64
N ALA A 21 -33.95 1.17 -9.84
CA ALA A 21 -33.47 0.35 -8.74
C ALA A 21 -32.43 1.08 -7.86
N LEU A 22 -31.67 2.03 -8.43
CA LEU A 22 -30.77 2.90 -7.66
C LEU A 22 -31.49 3.73 -6.59
N LEU A 23 -32.67 4.29 -6.88
CA LEU A 23 -33.45 5.03 -5.88
C LEU A 23 -33.84 4.14 -4.71
N LYS A 24 -34.27 2.91 -5.00
CA LYS A 24 -34.61 1.91 -3.97
C LYS A 24 -33.39 1.47 -3.18
N ALA A 25 -32.23 1.28 -3.83
CA ALA A 25 -30.99 0.95 -3.16
C ALA A 25 -30.51 2.08 -2.23
N LEU A 26 -30.68 3.35 -2.64
CA LEU A 26 -30.39 4.50 -1.79
C LEU A 26 -31.31 4.56 -0.57
N GLU A 27 -32.60 4.29 -0.75
CA GLU A 27 -33.57 4.22 0.35
C GLU A 27 -33.18 3.15 1.37
N ILE A 28 -33.03 1.90 0.93
CA ILE A 28 -32.62 0.76 1.77
C ILE A 28 -31.28 1.03 2.45
N GLY A 29 -30.30 1.54 1.69
CA GLY A 29 -28.98 1.83 2.21
C GLY A 29 -29.01 2.91 3.29
N PHE A 30 -29.76 3.99 3.08
CA PHE A 30 -29.88 5.07 4.06
C PHE A 30 -30.70 4.68 5.30
N GLU A 31 -31.69 3.80 5.17
CA GLU A 31 -32.38 3.21 6.32
C GLU A 31 -31.40 2.41 7.19
N LYS A 32 -30.57 1.55 6.58
CA LYS A 32 -29.50 0.84 7.32
C LYS A 32 -28.50 1.79 7.97
N MET A 33 -28.14 2.89 7.32
CA MET A 33 -27.27 3.90 7.94
C MET A 33 -27.94 4.50 9.17
N ALA A 34 -29.25 4.79 9.11
CA ALA A 34 -30.00 5.33 10.25
C ALA A 34 -30.09 4.32 11.42
N GLU A 35 -30.30 3.04 11.13
CA GLU A 35 -30.30 1.96 12.14
C GLU A 35 -28.97 1.85 12.89
N MET A 36 -27.84 2.02 12.18
CA MET A 36 -26.51 1.96 12.77
C MET A 36 -26.07 3.29 13.42
N GLY A 37 -26.81 4.39 13.24
CA GLY A 37 -26.38 5.73 13.65
C GLY A 37 -25.26 6.31 12.77
N ALA A 38 -25.04 5.74 11.58
CA ALA A 38 -24.05 6.19 10.62
C ALA A 38 -24.51 7.43 9.84
N ALA A 39 -23.55 8.19 9.30
CA ALA A 39 -23.86 9.35 8.48
C ALA A 39 -24.58 8.95 7.18
N ARG A 40 -25.59 9.73 6.78
CA ARG A 40 -26.35 9.53 5.54
C ARG A 40 -25.54 9.93 4.30
N LYS A 41 -24.51 9.14 4.00
CA LYS A 41 -23.56 9.37 2.90
C LYS A 41 -23.33 8.08 2.15
N VAL A 42 -23.24 8.19 0.82
CA VAL A 42 -23.04 7.07 -0.08
C VAL A 42 -22.07 7.41 -1.19
N VAL A 43 -21.27 6.42 -1.56
CA VAL A 43 -20.39 6.49 -2.72
C VAL A 43 -20.92 5.52 -3.76
N VAL A 44 -21.22 6.03 -4.95
CA VAL A 44 -21.73 5.27 -6.10
C VAL A 44 -20.60 5.14 -7.11
N PHE A 45 -20.17 3.91 -7.41
CA PHE A 45 -19.13 3.64 -8.40
C PHE A 45 -19.74 3.27 -9.76
N THR A 46 -19.18 3.85 -10.82
CA THR A 46 -19.49 3.53 -12.22
C THR A 46 -18.21 3.57 -13.06
N GLU A 47 -18.16 2.80 -14.15
CA GLU A 47 -16.97 2.77 -15.01
C GLU A 47 -16.88 3.98 -15.95
N SER A 48 -18.03 4.55 -16.34
CA SER A 48 -18.10 5.55 -17.41
C SER A 48 -18.48 6.93 -16.91
N ARG A 49 -17.76 7.95 -17.39
CA ARG A 49 -18.11 9.36 -17.19
C ARG A 49 -19.48 9.73 -17.77
N ARG A 50 -19.90 9.03 -18.84
CA ARG A 50 -21.21 9.24 -19.46
C ARG A 50 -22.32 8.78 -18.50
N THR A 51 -22.14 7.60 -17.91
CA THR A 51 -23.06 7.07 -16.88
C THR A 51 -23.03 7.95 -15.63
N GLN A 52 -21.86 8.40 -15.17
CA GLN A 52 -21.76 9.35 -14.06
C GLN A 52 -22.58 10.62 -14.29
N SER A 53 -22.49 11.23 -15.48
CA SER A 53 -23.23 12.45 -15.80
C SER A 53 -24.74 12.20 -15.83
N TYR A 54 -25.15 11.10 -16.46
CA TYR A 54 -26.55 10.67 -16.50
C TYR A 54 -27.13 10.41 -15.11
N LEU A 55 -26.40 9.68 -14.25
CA LEU A 55 -26.82 9.37 -12.88
C LEU A 55 -26.94 10.64 -12.04
N LYS A 56 -26.05 11.61 -12.23
CA LYS A 56 -26.13 12.90 -11.54
C LYS A 56 -27.43 13.63 -11.90
N GLU A 57 -27.68 13.84 -13.19
CA GLU A 57 -28.90 14.52 -13.67
C GLU A 57 -30.17 13.80 -13.18
N PHE A 58 -30.17 12.47 -13.25
CA PHE A 58 -31.28 11.65 -12.79
C PHE A 58 -31.52 11.81 -11.28
N LEU A 59 -30.48 11.70 -10.45
CA LEU A 59 -30.63 11.80 -8.99
C LEU A 59 -31.04 13.22 -8.56
N GLU A 60 -30.52 14.26 -9.22
CA GLU A 60 -30.93 15.65 -8.98
C GLU A 60 -32.40 15.88 -9.31
N ALA A 61 -32.89 15.31 -10.41
CA ALA A 61 -34.30 15.35 -10.77
C ALA A 61 -35.21 14.51 -9.84
N ASN A 62 -34.65 13.59 -9.06
CA ASN A 62 -35.38 12.65 -8.20
C ASN A 62 -35.05 12.84 -6.71
N GLY A 63 -35.03 14.10 -6.23
CA GLY A 63 -35.03 14.43 -4.80
C GLY A 63 -33.66 14.63 -4.15
N TYR A 64 -32.57 14.58 -4.93
CA TYR A 64 -31.20 14.84 -4.44
C TYR A 64 -30.56 16.11 -5.02
N ALA A 65 -31.37 17.06 -5.50
CA ALA A 65 -30.89 18.32 -6.06
C ALA A 65 -29.88 19.02 -5.13
N GLY A 66 -28.70 19.36 -5.67
CA GLY A 66 -27.62 20.04 -4.94
C GLY A 66 -26.88 19.18 -3.90
N ARG A 67 -27.20 17.88 -3.80
CA ARG A 67 -26.60 16.94 -2.83
C ARG A 67 -25.77 15.83 -3.49
N VAL A 68 -25.68 15.85 -4.82
CA VAL A 68 -24.93 14.90 -5.64
C VAL A 68 -23.64 15.54 -6.12
N LEU A 69 -22.52 14.87 -5.87
CA LEU A 69 -21.18 15.29 -6.28
C LEU A 69 -20.60 14.26 -7.23
N THR A 70 -19.75 14.70 -8.14
CA THR A 70 -19.03 13.83 -9.07
C THR A 70 -17.53 13.86 -8.82
N PHE A 71 -16.89 12.71 -8.96
CA PHE A 71 -15.44 12.57 -8.85
C PHE A 71 -14.90 11.74 -10.01
N ASN A 72 -14.05 12.33 -10.86
CA ASN A 72 -13.45 11.68 -12.01
C ASN A 72 -12.02 12.16 -12.29
N GLY A 73 -11.32 11.51 -13.23
CA GLY A 73 -9.87 11.75 -13.43
C GLY A 73 -9.52 13.17 -13.90
N THR A 74 -10.51 13.93 -14.38
CA THR A 74 -10.33 15.30 -14.86
C THR A 74 -10.92 16.36 -13.94
N ASN A 75 -12.04 16.09 -13.25
CA ASN A 75 -12.78 17.03 -12.40
C ASN A 75 -12.94 18.44 -13.02
N ARG A 76 -13.18 18.50 -14.34
CA ARG A 76 -13.27 19.76 -15.10
C ARG A 76 -14.71 20.28 -15.27
N ASP A 77 -15.68 19.65 -14.63
CA ASP A 77 -17.06 20.12 -14.66
C ASP A 77 -17.21 21.45 -13.91
N PRO A 78 -18.18 22.31 -14.30
CA PRO A 78 -18.39 23.61 -13.69
C PRO A 78 -18.56 23.58 -12.16
N ASP A 79 -19.21 22.53 -11.65
CA ASP A 79 -19.48 22.38 -10.22
C ASP A 79 -18.21 22.07 -9.44
N SER A 80 -17.36 21.18 -9.95
CA SER A 80 -16.04 20.91 -9.37
C SER A 80 -15.17 22.18 -9.31
N ILE A 81 -15.24 23.03 -10.33
CA ILE A 81 -14.52 24.31 -10.36
C ILE A 81 -15.10 25.29 -9.32
N ALA A 82 -16.42 25.37 -9.18
CA ALA A 82 -17.07 26.20 -8.16
C ALA A 82 -16.68 25.76 -6.75
N ILE A 83 -16.74 24.45 -6.46
CA ILE A 83 -16.34 23.86 -5.17
C ILE A 83 -14.88 24.19 -4.85
N TYR A 84 -13.99 24.10 -5.85
CA TYR A 84 -12.59 24.45 -5.68
C TYR A 84 -12.36 25.91 -5.32
N ASN A 85 -13.02 26.83 -6.03
CA ASN A 85 -12.88 28.26 -5.77
C ASN A 85 -13.39 28.63 -4.37
N GLU A 86 -14.54 28.08 -3.96
CA GLU A 86 -15.07 28.25 -2.59
C GLU A 86 -14.10 27.71 -1.54
N TRP A 87 -13.52 26.54 -1.79
CA TRP A 87 -12.61 25.89 -0.85
C TRP A 87 -11.28 26.64 -0.71
N ILE A 88 -10.73 27.16 -1.81
CA ILE A 88 -9.49 27.96 -1.79
C ILE A 88 -9.69 29.24 -0.98
N GLU A 89 -10.77 29.99 -1.23
CA GLU A 89 -11.05 31.21 -0.47
C GLU A 89 -11.25 30.92 1.03
N LYS A 90 -11.93 29.82 1.37
CA LYS A 90 -12.12 29.41 2.77
C LYS A 90 -10.82 28.98 3.47
N ASN A 91 -9.83 28.48 2.73
CA ASN A 91 -8.62 27.87 3.29
C ASN A 91 -7.32 28.65 3.00
N LYS A 92 -7.43 29.87 2.46
CA LYS A 92 -6.28 30.69 2.04
C LYS A 92 -5.25 30.93 3.15
N ASP A 93 -5.72 31.08 4.40
CA ASP A 93 -4.88 31.40 5.56
C ASP A 93 -4.64 30.22 6.52
N THR A 94 -5.07 29.01 6.16
CA THR A 94 -5.04 27.84 7.08
C THR A 94 -3.86 26.90 6.83
N GLY A 95 -3.02 27.17 5.82
CA GLY A 95 -1.92 26.30 5.41
C GLY A 95 -2.36 24.96 4.80
N ARG A 96 -3.66 24.77 4.55
CA ARG A 96 -4.22 23.55 3.93
C ARG A 96 -4.07 23.52 2.41
N VAL A 97 -3.79 24.66 1.78
CA VAL A 97 -3.57 24.77 0.34
C VAL A 97 -2.17 24.25 0.00
N SER A 98 -2.11 23.16 -0.75
CA SER A 98 -0.85 22.48 -1.09
C SER A 98 -0.07 23.17 -2.23
N GLY A 99 -0.71 24.08 -2.96
CA GLY A 99 -0.16 24.74 -4.14
C GLY A 99 -0.31 23.94 -5.43
N SER A 100 -0.71 22.67 -5.34
CA SER A 100 -1.06 21.84 -6.49
C SER A 100 -2.57 21.84 -6.71
N ARG A 101 -3.01 22.51 -7.79
CA ARG A 101 -4.44 22.60 -8.16
C ARG A 101 -5.12 21.23 -8.22
N ALA A 102 -4.41 20.20 -8.69
CA ALA A 102 -4.97 18.85 -8.80
C ALA A 102 -5.23 18.21 -7.43
N VAL A 103 -4.35 18.42 -6.45
CA VAL A 103 -4.49 17.89 -5.09
C VAL A 103 -5.57 18.68 -4.34
N ASP A 104 -5.50 20.01 -4.41
CA ASP A 104 -6.44 20.89 -3.73
C ASP A 104 -7.88 20.73 -4.23
N LEU A 105 -8.08 20.53 -5.55
CA LEU A 105 -9.38 20.21 -6.13
C LEU A 105 -9.97 18.89 -5.61
N ARG A 106 -9.15 17.84 -5.50
CA ARG A 106 -9.60 16.55 -4.95
C ARG A 106 -10.00 16.70 -3.48
N THR A 107 -9.18 17.39 -2.68
CA THR A 107 -9.48 17.69 -1.28
C THR A 107 -10.77 18.49 -1.14
N ALA A 108 -10.97 19.51 -1.99
CA ALA A 108 -12.16 20.34 -1.98
C ALA A 108 -13.45 19.53 -2.21
N ILE A 109 -13.44 18.61 -3.18
CA ILE A 109 -14.60 17.75 -3.47
C ILE A 109 -14.88 16.79 -2.29
N ILE A 110 -13.83 16.21 -1.69
CA ILE A 110 -13.97 15.29 -0.55
C ILE A 110 -14.48 16.02 0.70
N ASP A 111 -13.95 17.22 0.99
CA ASP A 111 -14.42 18.07 2.10
C ASP A 111 -15.88 18.49 1.86
N ARG A 112 -16.26 18.89 0.64
CA ARG A 112 -17.65 19.20 0.29
C ARG A 112 -18.57 17.98 0.45
N PHE A 113 -18.10 16.79 0.08
CA PHE A 113 -18.83 15.55 0.28
C PHE A 113 -18.99 15.21 1.76
N ARG A 114 -17.96 15.43 2.59
CA ARG A 114 -18.01 15.24 4.03
C ARG A 114 -18.99 16.20 4.71
N ASP A 115 -18.96 17.47 4.33
CA ASP A 115 -19.69 18.51 5.07
C ASP A 115 -21.16 18.62 4.65
N SER A 116 -21.45 18.57 3.33
CA SER A 116 -22.79 18.86 2.81
C SER A 116 -23.34 17.86 1.79
N GLY A 117 -22.47 17.07 1.14
CA GLY A 117 -22.91 16.08 0.15
C GLY A 117 -23.57 14.85 0.78
N ASN A 118 -24.55 14.26 0.06
CA ASN A 118 -25.12 12.96 0.42
C ASN A 118 -24.64 11.85 -0.51
N ILE A 119 -24.44 12.15 -1.79
CA ILE A 119 -24.08 11.16 -2.81
C ILE A 119 -22.79 11.61 -3.52
N LEU A 120 -21.79 10.73 -3.57
CA LEU A 120 -20.59 10.91 -4.39
C LEU A 120 -20.58 9.87 -5.50
N ILE A 121 -20.71 10.29 -6.76
CA ILE A 121 -20.58 9.39 -7.91
C ILE A 121 -19.13 9.41 -8.37
N ALA A 122 -18.42 8.30 -8.24
CA ALA A 122 -17.01 8.17 -8.57
C ALA A 122 -16.76 7.26 -9.78
N THR A 123 -15.85 7.66 -10.66
CA THR A 123 -15.29 6.78 -11.70
C THR A 123 -14.00 6.12 -11.24
N GLU A 124 -13.69 4.95 -11.78
CA GLU A 124 -12.51 4.15 -11.42
C GLU A 124 -11.18 4.93 -11.54
N ALA A 125 -11.01 5.70 -12.62
CA ALA A 125 -9.80 6.47 -12.91
C ALA A 125 -9.48 7.60 -11.90
N ALA A 126 -10.28 7.73 -10.85
CA ALA A 126 -10.19 8.82 -9.88
C ALA A 126 -10.38 8.34 -8.44
N SER A 127 -10.94 7.16 -8.22
CA SER A 127 -11.21 6.64 -6.87
C SER A 127 -9.97 6.12 -6.12
N GLU A 128 -8.81 6.10 -6.75
CA GLU A 128 -7.55 5.71 -6.10
C GLU A 128 -7.03 6.83 -5.16
N GLY A 129 -6.60 6.44 -3.97
CA GLY A 129 -5.94 7.35 -3.01
C GLY A 129 -6.85 8.25 -2.16
N ILE A 130 -8.17 8.16 -2.26
CA ILE A 130 -9.10 8.95 -1.42
C ILE A 130 -9.42 8.26 -0.09
N ASN A 131 -9.58 9.05 0.98
CA ASN A 131 -10.01 8.56 2.31
C ASN A 131 -11.49 8.89 2.53
N LEU A 132 -12.33 7.86 2.57
CA LEU A 132 -13.78 7.95 2.71
C LEU A 132 -14.28 7.27 4.01
N GLN A 133 -13.44 7.17 5.03
CA GLN A 133 -13.78 6.59 6.35
C GLN A 133 -15.02 7.20 7.03
N PHE A 134 -15.51 8.37 6.60
CA PHE A 134 -16.75 8.97 7.12
C PHE A 134 -18.01 8.47 6.40
N CYS A 135 -17.87 7.61 5.40
CA CYS A 135 -18.92 7.01 4.61
C CYS A 135 -19.00 5.52 4.92
N SER A 136 -20.21 5.00 5.13
CA SER A 136 -20.47 3.60 5.47
C SER A 136 -21.38 2.89 4.47
N LEU A 137 -21.72 3.55 3.35
CA LEU A 137 -22.51 2.96 2.28
C LEU A 137 -21.78 3.09 0.94
N ILE A 138 -21.60 1.94 0.28
CA ILE A 138 -21.02 1.84 -1.07
C ILE A 138 -22.05 1.20 -1.98
N ILE A 139 -22.26 1.78 -3.15
CA ILE A 139 -23.07 1.21 -4.23
C ILE A 139 -22.19 1.02 -5.45
N ASN A 140 -22.02 -0.22 -5.90
CA ASN A 140 -21.42 -0.51 -7.19
C ASN A 140 -22.54 -0.52 -8.23
N PHE A 141 -22.69 0.59 -8.95
CA PHE A 141 -23.65 0.67 -10.06
C PHE A 141 -23.20 -0.27 -11.18
N ASP A 142 -21.90 -0.29 -11.48
CA ASP A 142 -21.28 -1.29 -12.33
C ASP A 142 -20.35 -2.15 -11.47
N LEU A 143 -20.66 -3.45 -11.36
CA LEU A 143 -19.88 -4.40 -10.58
C LEU A 143 -18.57 -4.68 -11.32
N PRO A 144 -17.40 -4.39 -10.72
CA PRO A 144 -16.14 -4.68 -11.37
C PRO A 144 -15.89 -6.18 -11.31
N TRP A 145 -15.45 -6.73 -12.42
CA TRP A 145 -15.17 -8.16 -12.59
C TRP A 145 -14.00 -8.63 -11.71
N ASN A 146 -13.09 -7.71 -11.37
CA ASN A 146 -11.95 -7.98 -10.51
C ASN A 146 -12.33 -7.84 -9.01
N PRO A 147 -12.30 -8.92 -8.21
CA PRO A 147 -12.62 -8.87 -6.77
C PRO A 147 -11.71 -7.92 -5.99
N GLN A 148 -10.46 -7.77 -6.40
CA GLN A 148 -9.53 -6.84 -5.76
C GLN A 148 -9.97 -5.39 -5.92
N ARG A 149 -10.63 -5.03 -7.04
CA ARG A 149 -11.21 -3.69 -7.20
C ARG A 149 -12.37 -3.47 -6.23
N ILE A 150 -13.21 -4.48 -5.99
CA ILE A 150 -14.28 -4.42 -4.98
C ILE A 150 -13.67 -4.19 -3.60
N GLU A 151 -12.66 -5.00 -3.22
CA GLU A 151 -11.96 -4.86 -1.94
C GLU A 151 -11.28 -3.50 -1.79
N GLN A 152 -10.62 -2.99 -2.84
CA GLN A 152 -10.02 -1.66 -2.81
C GLN A 152 -11.04 -0.55 -2.60
N ARG A 153 -12.23 -0.65 -3.23
CA ARG A 153 -13.37 0.27 -3.03
C ARG A 153 -13.88 0.20 -1.60
N VAL A 154 -14.07 -1.00 -1.06
CA VAL A 154 -14.49 -1.22 0.34
C VAL A 154 -13.44 -0.66 1.31
N GLY A 155 -12.16 -0.94 1.09
CA GLY A 155 -11.03 -0.42 1.87
C GLY A 155 -10.82 1.09 1.81
N ARG A 156 -11.59 1.84 0.99
CA ARG A 156 -11.65 3.31 1.10
C ARG A 156 -12.51 3.78 2.28
N CYS A 157 -13.51 2.98 2.65
CA CYS A 157 -14.49 3.26 3.71
C CYS A 157 -14.25 2.39 4.95
N HIS A 158 -13.86 1.13 4.74
CA HIS A 158 -13.57 0.13 5.76
C HIS A 158 -12.06 0.13 6.07
N ARG A 159 -11.67 0.96 7.05
CA ARG A 159 -10.30 1.06 7.55
C ARG A 159 -10.31 1.03 9.08
N TYR A 160 -9.16 0.70 9.68
CA TYR A 160 -8.97 0.74 11.13
C TYR A 160 -9.46 2.06 11.73
N GLY A 161 -10.38 2.00 12.69
CA GLY A 161 -11.02 3.15 13.33
C GLY A 161 -12.39 3.55 12.78
N GLN A 162 -12.93 2.84 11.78
CA GLN A 162 -14.33 2.99 11.35
C GLN A 162 -15.28 2.52 12.47
N LYS A 163 -16.28 3.33 12.79
CA LYS A 163 -17.22 3.07 13.92
C LYS A 163 -18.44 2.23 13.54
N HIS A 164 -18.73 2.11 12.25
CA HIS A 164 -19.93 1.46 11.72
C HIS A 164 -19.55 0.51 10.59
N ASP A 165 -20.25 -0.62 10.50
CA ASP A 165 -20.04 -1.57 9.40
C ASP A 165 -20.33 -0.90 8.05
N VAL A 166 -19.52 -1.25 7.05
CA VAL A 166 -19.68 -0.74 5.69
C VAL A 166 -20.65 -1.62 4.93
N VAL A 167 -21.78 -1.04 4.53
CA VAL A 167 -22.79 -1.70 3.70
C VAL A 167 -22.40 -1.54 2.23
N VAL A 168 -22.34 -2.65 1.51
CA VAL A 168 -22.04 -2.69 0.07
C VAL A 168 -23.26 -3.20 -0.68
N ILE A 169 -23.72 -2.46 -1.68
CA ILE A 169 -24.82 -2.85 -2.56
C ILE A 169 -24.27 -3.00 -3.98
N ASN A 170 -24.45 -4.19 -4.57
CA ASN A 170 -23.99 -4.51 -5.91
C ASN A 170 -25.18 -4.63 -6.86
N PHE A 171 -25.12 -3.94 -8.00
CA PHE A 171 -26.13 -4.06 -9.04
C PHE A 171 -25.73 -5.18 -10.02
N LEU A 172 -26.66 -6.10 -10.26
CA LEU A 172 -26.51 -7.24 -11.16
C LEU A 172 -27.65 -7.26 -12.16
N ASN A 173 -27.36 -7.60 -13.41
CA ASN A 173 -28.39 -7.82 -14.42
C ASN A 173 -28.76 -9.30 -14.47
N GLU A 174 -29.88 -9.68 -13.88
CA GLU A 174 -30.34 -11.09 -13.82
C GLU A 174 -30.63 -11.71 -15.20
N ARG A 175 -30.83 -10.89 -16.24
CA ARG A 175 -31.05 -11.36 -17.61
C ARG A 175 -29.75 -11.76 -18.32
N ASN A 176 -28.61 -11.48 -17.70
CA ASN A 176 -27.30 -11.71 -18.25
C ASN A 176 -26.61 -12.84 -17.47
N GLU A 177 -26.50 -14.02 -18.08
CA GLU A 177 -25.89 -15.18 -17.43
C GLU A 177 -24.41 -14.97 -17.09
N ALA A 178 -23.70 -14.14 -17.86
CA ALA A 178 -22.30 -13.80 -17.56
C ALA A 178 -22.18 -12.98 -16.26
N ASP A 179 -23.08 -12.03 -16.01
CA ASP A 179 -23.10 -11.23 -14.77
C ASP A 179 -23.41 -12.11 -13.56
N ARG A 180 -24.33 -13.07 -13.73
CA ARG A 180 -24.68 -14.05 -12.70
C ARG A 180 -23.51 -14.98 -12.38
N ARG A 181 -22.81 -15.49 -13.40
CA ARG A 181 -21.66 -16.39 -13.21
C ARG A 181 -20.48 -15.68 -12.56
N VAL A 182 -20.25 -14.42 -12.91
CA VAL A 182 -19.22 -13.58 -12.28
C VAL A 182 -19.55 -13.35 -10.81
N TYR A 183 -20.82 -13.07 -10.48
CA TYR A 183 -21.24 -12.96 -9.08
C TYR A 183 -20.98 -14.25 -8.30
N GLU A 184 -21.35 -15.41 -8.84
CA GLU A 184 -21.11 -16.72 -8.20
C GLU A 184 -19.61 -16.98 -7.97
N LEU A 185 -18.75 -16.64 -8.93
CA LEU A 185 -17.31 -16.76 -8.80
C LEU A 185 -16.72 -15.82 -7.76
N LEU A 186 -17.19 -14.56 -7.73
CA LEU A 186 -16.81 -13.58 -6.71
C LEU A 186 -17.22 -14.08 -5.32
N GLU A 187 -18.46 -14.56 -5.16
CA GLU A 187 -19.02 -15.07 -3.90
C GLU A 187 -18.28 -16.33 -3.40
N GLN A 188 -17.97 -17.29 -4.30
CA GLN A 188 -17.16 -18.47 -3.97
C GLN A 188 -15.73 -18.07 -3.54
N LYS A 189 -15.12 -17.10 -4.22
CA LYS A 189 -13.80 -16.57 -3.86
C LYS A 189 -13.82 -15.83 -2.52
N PHE A 190 -14.79 -14.94 -2.26
CA PHE A 190 -14.94 -14.26 -0.96
C PHE A 190 -15.02 -15.27 0.20
N ASN A 191 -15.73 -16.38 0.02
CA ASN A 191 -15.82 -17.45 1.01
C ASN A 191 -14.49 -18.22 1.22
N LEU A 192 -13.70 -18.42 0.17
CA LEU A 192 -12.33 -18.98 0.26
C LEU A 192 -11.36 -18.07 1.03
N PHE A 193 -11.56 -16.75 0.98
CA PHE A 193 -10.71 -15.76 1.66
C PHE A 193 -11.12 -15.47 3.11
N THR A 194 -12.41 -15.64 3.44
CA THR A 194 -12.95 -15.49 4.81
C THR A 194 -12.33 -16.52 5.77
N GLY A 195 -11.85 -17.67 5.26
CA GLY A 195 -11.15 -18.68 6.08
C GLY A 195 -9.71 -18.33 6.46
N VAL A 196 -9.09 -17.32 5.81
CA VAL A 196 -7.67 -16.95 5.99
C VAL A 196 -7.55 -15.43 6.11
N PHE A 197 -8.18 -14.86 7.13
CA PHE A 197 -8.03 -13.44 7.45
C PHE A 197 -6.57 -13.09 7.76
N GLY A 198 -5.91 -12.41 6.81
CA GLY A 198 -4.56 -11.85 6.97
C GLY A 198 -3.60 -12.10 5.81
N ALA A 199 -3.88 -13.05 4.92
CA ALA A 199 -3.03 -13.32 3.75
C ALA A 199 -3.59 -12.74 2.43
N SER A 200 -4.74 -12.06 2.49
CA SER A 200 -5.50 -11.66 1.30
C SER A 200 -4.77 -10.62 0.44
N ASP A 201 -4.12 -9.62 1.04
CA ASP A 201 -3.49 -8.51 0.29
C ASP A 201 -2.25 -8.96 -0.53
N ASP A 202 -1.35 -9.78 0.05
CA ASP A 202 -0.13 -10.24 -0.63
C ASP A 202 -0.40 -11.33 -1.69
N VAL A 203 -1.42 -12.15 -1.45
CA VAL A 203 -1.85 -13.20 -2.38
C VAL A 203 -2.60 -12.59 -3.56
N LEU A 204 -3.45 -11.57 -3.34
CA LEU A 204 -4.16 -10.87 -4.41
C LEU A 204 -3.22 -10.01 -5.28
N GLY A 205 -2.32 -9.23 -4.66
CA GLY A 205 -1.42 -8.34 -5.40
C GLY A 205 -0.38 -9.04 -6.27
N SER A 206 -0.11 -10.32 -5.99
CA SER A 206 0.87 -11.11 -6.74
C SER A 206 0.26 -12.09 -7.74
N ILE A 207 -0.98 -12.55 -7.56
CA ILE A 207 -1.57 -13.61 -8.39
C ILE A 207 -2.06 -13.11 -9.75
N GLU A 208 -2.52 -11.88 -9.89
CA GLU A 208 -2.96 -11.37 -11.19
C GLU A 208 -2.52 -9.93 -11.38
N SER A 209 -1.83 -9.63 -12.48
CA SER A 209 -1.96 -8.29 -13.04
C SER A 209 -3.45 -8.14 -13.34
N GLY A 210 -4.17 -7.26 -12.64
CA GLY A 210 -5.64 -7.13 -12.76
C GLY A 210 -6.15 -6.90 -14.19
N VAL A 211 -5.25 -6.69 -15.15
CA VAL A 211 -5.47 -6.58 -16.59
C VAL A 211 -5.70 -7.94 -17.27
N ASP A 212 -5.06 -9.04 -16.83
CA ASP A 212 -5.14 -10.34 -17.52
C ASP A 212 -6.47 -11.06 -17.24
N PHE A 213 -6.94 -11.03 -16.00
CA PHE A 213 -8.26 -11.55 -15.62
C PHE A 213 -9.40 -10.78 -16.33
N GLU A 214 -9.34 -9.45 -16.31
CA GLU A 214 -10.34 -8.60 -16.97
C GLU A 214 -10.38 -8.81 -18.48
N ARG A 215 -9.21 -8.94 -19.11
CA ARG A 215 -9.11 -9.25 -20.54
C ARG A 215 -9.70 -10.62 -20.84
N ARG A 216 -9.37 -11.66 -20.07
CA ARG A 216 -9.91 -13.02 -20.26
C ARG A 216 -11.42 -13.07 -20.09
N VAL A 217 -11.97 -12.39 -19.09
CA VAL A 217 -13.44 -12.29 -18.90
C VAL A 217 -14.10 -11.50 -20.04
N LEU A 218 -13.45 -10.43 -20.51
CA LEU A 218 -13.92 -9.65 -21.66
C LEU A 218 -13.88 -10.46 -22.96
N ASP A 219 -12.84 -11.27 -23.16
CA ASP A 219 -12.69 -12.14 -24.33
C ASP A 219 -13.79 -13.22 -24.35
N ILE A 220 -14.11 -13.83 -23.20
CA ILE A 220 -15.27 -14.74 -23.05
C ILE A 220 -16.57 -14.02 -23.45
N TYR A 221 -16.73 -12.75 -23.05
CA TYR A 221 -17.87 -11.92 -23.40
C TYR A 221 -18.00 -11.60 -24.89
N GLN A 222 -16.86 -11.49 -25.60
CA GLN A 222 -16.81 -11.14 -27.01
C GLN A 222 -16.93 -12.36 -27.93
N GLU A 223 -16.38 -13.50 -27.49
CA GLU A 223 -16.24 -14.71 -28.30
C GLU A 223 -17.37 -15.71 -28.07
N CYS A 224 -17.87 -15.86 -26.83
CA CYS A 224 -18.94 -16.81 -26.51
C CYS A 224 -20.32 -16.18 -26.73
N ARG A 225 -21.22 -16.91 -27.40
CA ARG A 225 -22.57 -16.40 -27.71
C ARG A 225 -23.69 -17.26 -27.13
N THR A 226 -23.37 -18.43 -26.60
CA THR A 226 -24.33 -19.34 -25.98
C THR A 226 -24.03 -19.58 -24.50
N PRO A 227 -25.07 -19.85 -23.68
CA PRO A 227 -24.93 -20.24 -22.27
C PRO A 227 -23.89 -21.33 -22.02
N ASP A 228 -23.90 -22.39 -22.84
CA ASP A 228 -23.03 -23.55 -22.67
C ASP A 228 -21.55 -23.23 -22.97
N GLU A 229 -21.29 -22.39 -23.98
CA GLU A 229 -19.94 -21.92 -24.30
C GLU A 229 -19.37 -21.03 -23.19
N ILE A 230 -20.21 -20.13 -22.65
CA ILE A 230 -19.84 -19.27 -21.52
C ILE A 230 -19.50 -20.14 -20.31
N GLN A 231 -20.35 -21.12 -19.98
CA GLN A 231 -20.13 -22.03 -18.85
C GLN A 231 -18.81 -22.81 -18.99
N ALA A 232 -18.56 -23.42 -20.14
CA ALA A 232 -17.33 -24.18 -20.39
C ALA A 232 -16.07 -23.31 -20.34
N ALA A 233 -16.13 -22.08 -20.88
CA ALA A 233 -15.01 -21.15 -20.84
C ALA A 233 -14.71 -20.68 -19.41
N PHE A 234 -15.75 -20.44 -18.59
CA PHE A 234 -15.59 -20.08 -17.19
C PHE A 234 -15.09 -21.25 -16.32
N GLU A 235 -15.52 -22.49 -16.56
CA GLU A 235 -15.00 -23.67 -15.86
C GLU A 235 -13.51 -23.91 -16.14
N LYS A 236 -13.10 -23.71 -17.39
CA LYS A 236 -11.68 -23.75 -17.77
C LYS A 236 -10.87 -22.67 -17.07
N LEU A 237 -11.37 -21.43 -17.06
CA LEU A 237 -10.74 -20.31 -16.36
C LEU A 237 -10.61 -20.58 -14.85
N GLN A 238 -11.65 -21.13 -14.23
CA GLN A 238 -11.65 -21.49 -12.81
C GLN A 238 -10.57 -22.52 -12.48
N THR A 239 -10.46 -23.57 -13.30
CA THR A 239 -9.47 -24.64 -13.11
C THR A 239 -8.03 -24.12 -13.23
N GLU A 240 -7.76 -23.27 -14.23
CA GLU A 240 -6.43 -22.64 -14.41
C GLU A 240 -6.05 -21.76 -13.21
N LEU A 241 -7.02 -21.03 -12.64
CA LEU A 241 -6.77 -20.13 -11.50
C LEU A 241 -6.61 -20.89 -10.18
N ASP A 242 -7.38 -21.96 -9.95
CA ASP A 242 -7.27 -22.76 -8.73
C ASP A 242 -5.88 -23.41 -8.59
N GLU A 243 -5.29 -23.90 -9.69
CA GLU A 243 -3.92 -24.43 -9.69
C GLU A 243 -2.88 -23.36 -9.33
N GLN A 244 -3.03 -22.15 -9.87
CA GLN A 244 -2.15 -21.02 -9.57
C GLN A 244 -2.29 -20.58 -8.11
N ILE A 245 -3.53 -20.47 -7.60
CA ILE A 245 -3.81 -20.09 -6.22
C ILE A 245 -3.22 -21.12 -5.25
N GLN A 246 -3.44 -22.42 -5.47
CA GLN A 246 -2.90 -23.47 -4.59
C GLN A 246 -1.36 -23.44 -4.55
N THR A 247 -0.73 -23.28 -5.71
CA THR A 247 0.74 -23.19 -5.82
C THR A 247 1.26 -21.97 -5.06
N LYS A 248 0.61 -20.81 -5.24
CA LYS A 248 1.01 -19.55 -4.60
C LYS A 248 0.69 -19.50 -3.12
N MET A 249 -0.42 -20.09 -2.68
CA MET A 249 -0.74 -20.27 -1.25
C MET A 249 0.29 -21.18 -0.59
N LYS A 250 0.71 -22.26 -1.25
CA LYS A 250 1.77 -23.14 -0.75
C LYS A 250 3.11 -22.40 -0.66
N ASP A 251 3.45 -21.58 -1.65
CA ASP A 251 4.65 -20.73 -1.64
C ASP A 251 4.60 -19.62 -0.59
N THR A 252 3.45 -18.96 -0.42
CA THR A 252 3.22 -17.93 0.59
C THR A 252 3.29 -18.56 1.98
N ARG A 253 2.66 -19.73 2.16
CA ARG A 253 2.74 -20.51 3.40
C ARG A 253 4.16 -20.98 3.67
N ARG A 254 4.93 -21.37 2.65
CA ARG A 254 6.37 -21.70 2.77
C ARG A 254 7.19 -20.47 3.19
N LYS A 255 7.04 -19.33 2.51
CA LYS A 255 7.72 -18.06 2.86
C LYS A 255 7.35 -17.56 4.25
N LEU A 256 6.07 -17.66 4.61
CA LEU A 256 5.62 -17.36 5.97
C LEU A 256 6.31 -18.31 6.94
N LEU A 257 6.24 -19.64 6.72
CA LEU A 257 6.86 -20.72 7.53
C LEU A 257 8.38 -20.60 7.70
N GLU A 258 9.09 -20.14 6.67
CA GLU A 258 10.54 -19.90 6.68
C GLU A 258 10.94 -18.67 7.53
N HIS A 259 10.00 -17.77 7.83
CA HIS A 259 10.18 -16.60 8.69
C HIS A 259 9.42 -16.69 10.03
N PHE A 260 8.95 -17.87 10.45
CA PHE A 260 8.32 -18.03 11.78
C PHE A 260 9.36 -18.01 12.90
N ASP A 261 9.52 -16.84 13.52
CA ASP A 261 9.73 -16.76 14.97
C ASP A 261 9.19 -15.42 15.53
N GLU A 262 8.59 -15.51 16.73
CA GLU A 262 8.12 -14.49 17.69
C GLU A 262 7.27 -13.27 17.23
N ASP A 263 7.48 -12.70 16.04
CA ASP A 263 6.76 -11.52 15.52
C ASP A 263 5.24 -11.75 15.39
N VAL A 264 4.85 -12.98 15.12
CA VAL A 264 3.44 -13.38 15.01
C VAL A 264 2.80 -13.51 16.39
N HIS A 265 3.56 -13.78 17.46
CA HIS A 265 3.00 -13.81 18.81
C HIS A 265 2.76 -12.40 19.36
N GLU A 266 3.61 -11.42 19.02
CA GLU A 266 3.33 -10.00 19.28
C GLU A 266 2.18 -9.48 18.42
N ARG A 267 2.12 -9.80 17.11
CA ARG A 267 1.02 -9.36 16.24
C ARG A 267 -0.33 -10.02 16.57
N LEU A 268 -0.36 -11.29 16.99
CA LEU A 268 -1.61 -12.00 17.33
C LEU A 268 -2.12 -11.70 18.75
N LYS A 269 -1.25 -11.46 19.75
CA LYS A 269 -1.72 -11.09 21.11
C LYS A 269 -2.33 -9.70 21.19
N VAL A 270 -2.02 -8.80 20.25
CA VAL A 270 -2.60 -7.45 20.19
C VAL A 270 -4.11 -7.49 19.89
N ASN A 271 -4.64 -8.59 19.34
CA ASN A 271 -6.05 -8.67 18.93
C ASN A 271 -6.97 -9.52 19.83
N LEU A 272 -6.46 -10.23 20.85
CA LEU A 272 -7.28 -11.28 21.51
C LEU A 272 -7.26 -11.35 23.05
N SER A 273 -6.73 -10.35 23.76
CA SER A 273 -6.97 -10.29 25.22
C SER A 273 -7.06 -8.85 25.68
N GLY A 274 -8.25 -8.49 26.18
CA GLY A 274 -8.61 -7.13 26.51
C GLY A 274 -7.85 -6.51 27.67
N THR A 275 -8.16 -5.23 27.85
CA THR A 275 -8.03 -4.45 29.09
C THR A 275 -6.67 -3.76 29.32
N ARG A 276 -6.67 -2.44 29.00
CA ARG A 276 -5.74 -1.36 29.41
C ARG A 276 -4.38 -1.24 28.70
N GLU A 277 -4.24 -0.09 28.02
CA GLU A 277 -3.11 0.85 28.11
C GLU A 277 -1.70 0.22 28.20
N ARG A 278 -1.22 -0.43 27.13
CA ARG A 278 0.23 -0.62 26.95
C ARG A 278 0.65 -0.10 25.59
N LEU A 279 1.61 0.83 25.59
CA LEU A 279 2.33 1.26 24.41
C LEU A 279 2.93 0.05 23.69
N ASP A 280 3.02 0.12 22.36
CA ASP A 280 3.86 -0.79 21.59
C ASP A 280 5.35 -0.66 22.02
N ARG A 281 6.21 -1.59 21.57
CA ARG A 281 7.62 -1.63 21.97
C ARG A 281 8.34 -0.29 21.72
N ILE A 282 8.10 0.32 20.57
CA ILE A 282 8.69 1.60 20.15
C ILE A 282 8.20 2.73 21.07
N GLY A 283 6.89 2.81 21.35
CA GLY A 283 6.31 3.79 22.24
C GLY A 283 6.87 3.70 23.65
N ARG A 284 7.09 2.48 24.18
CA ARG A 284 7.74 2.27 25.49
C ARG A 284 9.19 2.78 25.50
N MET A 285 9.98 2.44 24.48
CA MET A 285 11.36 2.92 24.37
C MET A 285 11.42 4.45 24.26
N PHE A 286 10.57 5.03 23.42
CA PHE A 286 10.48 6.48 23.26
C PHE A 286 10.07 7.18 24.56
N TRP A 287 9.14 6.61 25.32
CA TRP A 287 8.75 7.12 26.65
C TRP A 287 9.92 7.10 27.64
N LEU A 288 10.65 5.99 27.71
CA LEU A 288 11.80 5.85 28.61
C LEU A 288 12.91 6.86 28.28
N VAL A 289 13.24 7.03 26.99
CA VAL A 289 14.23 8.03 26.55
C VAL A 289 13.74 9.45 26.86
N THR A 290 12.45 9.73 26.66
CA THR A 290 11.86 11.03 27.00
C THR A 290 11.97 11.33 28.49
N ARG A 291 11.64 10.36 29.34
CA ARG A 291 11.76 10.49 30.80
C ARG A 291 13.20 10.75 31.23
N HIS A 292 14.16 10.10 30.58
CA HIS A 292 15.57 10.29 30.88
C HIS A 292 16.08 11.67 30.46
N GLU A 293 15.83 12.09 29.21
CA GLU A 293 16.35 13.35 28.67
C GLU A 293 15.64 14.59 29.24
N LEU A 294 14.33 14.52 29.49
CA LEU A 294 13.55 15.63 30.02
C LEU A 294 13.34 15.56 31.54
N GLY A 295 13.94 14.60 32.26
CA GLY A 295 13.70 14.40 33.69
C GLY A 295 14.02 15.62 34.57
N GLY A 296 14.93 16.50 34.13
CA GLY A 296 15.22 17.77 34.80
C GLY A 296 14.33 18.95 34.35
N LEU A 297 13.55 18.77 33.28
CA LEU A 297 12.79 19.82 32.60
C LEU A 297 11.27 19.59 32.67
N ALA A 298 10.82 18.40 33.09
CA ALA A 298 9.42 18.00 33.12
C ALA A 298 9.08 17.10 34.32
N ASP A 299 7.82 17.14 34.77
CA ASP A 299 7.26 16.19 35.73
C ASP A 299 6.48 15.10 34.99
N PHE A 300 6.70 13.84 35.33
CA PHE A 300 6.15 12.69 34.60
C PHE A 300 5.04 11.97 35.36
N ASP A 301 4.00 11.56 34.63
CA ASP A 301 2.97 10.61 35.06
C ASP A 301 3.03 9.38 34.13
N ASP A 302 3.70 8.34 34.63
CA ASP A 302 3.89 7.07 33.91
C ASP A 302 2.57 6.29 33.72
N VAL A 303 1.53 6.56 34.54
CA VAL A 303 0.24 5.88 34.42
C VAL A 303 -0.58 6.53 33.32
N ALA A 304 -0.60 7.86 33.27
CA ALA A 304 -1.30 8.61 32.22
C ALA A 304 -0.50 8.74 30.91
N LEU A 305 0.76 8.29 30.89
CA LEU A 305 1.71 8.48 29.78
C LEU A 305 1.79 9.96 29.36
N SER A 306 1.87 10.82 30.37
CA SER A 306 1.84 12.27 30.21
C SER A 306 2.91 12.95 31.05
N PHE A 307 3.33 14.14 30.64
CA PHE A 307 4.30 14.93 31.39
C PHE A 307 4.00 16.42 31.29
N ASP A 308 4.34 17.15 32.34
CA ASP A 308 4.23 18.61 32.40
C ASP A 308 5.62 19.22 32.17
N LEU A 309 5.83 19.78 30.97
CA LEU A 309 7.07 20.45 30.59
C LEU A 309 7.15 21.83 31.25
N LYS A 310 8.11 22.02 32.16
CA LYS A 310 8.33 23.28 32.89
C LYS A 310 9.13 24.29 32.07
N GLN A 311 10.20 23.82 31.45
CA GLN A 311 11.09 24.63 30.63
C GLN A 311 11.35 23.92 29.30
N SER A 312 11.07 24.60 28.19
CA SER A 312 11.29 24.03 26.88
C SER A 312 12.76 24.13 26.47
N PRO A 313 13.41 23.02 26.07
CA PRO A 313 14.75 23.05 25.48
C PRO A 313 14.74 23.51 24.01
N VAL A 314 13.57 23.64 23.38
CA VAL A 314 13.41 23.99 21.96
C VAL A 314 12.57 25.26 21.83
N GLN A 315 13.07 26.27 21.11
CA GLN A 315 12.40 27.59 20.99
C GLN A 315 10.97 27.52 20.41
N GLN A 316 10.69 26.55 19.54
CA GLN A 316 9.38 26.40 18.89
C GLN A 316 8.36 25.61 19.74
N VAL A 317 8.78 25.11 20.91
CA VAL A 317 7.98 24.26 21.80
C VAL A 317 7.63 25.05 23.06
N ARG A 318 6.35 25.04 23.46
CA ARG A 318 5.86 25.78 24.62
C ARG A 318 5.85 24.89 25.87
N PRO A 319 6.17 25.42 27.06
CA PRO A 319 5.88 24.73 28.32
C PRO A 319 4.39 24.38 28.44
N GLY A 320 4.08 23.24 29.05
CA GLY A 320 2.71 22.75 29.18
C GLY A 320 2.61 21.23 29.29
N ARG A 321 1.38 20.72 29.28
CA ARG A 321 1.09 19.30 29.46
C ARG A 321 1.14 18.55 28.13
N TYR A 322 2.00 17.56 28.04
CA TYR A 322 2.21 16.70 26.88
C TYR A 322 1.69 15.28 27.16
N HIS A 323 1.07 14.66 26.17
CA HIS A 323 0.59 13.27 26.27
C HIS A 323 1.10 12.43 25.10
N LEU A 324 1.63 11.25 25.40
CA LEU A 324 1.92 10.22 24.41
C LEU A 324 0.59 9.55 24.02
N ILE A 325 0.29 9.51 22.71
CA ILE A 325 -1.00 9.04 22.15
C ILE A 325 -1.53 7.79 22.90
N SER A 326 -2.74 7.90 23.47
CA SER A 326 -3.60 6.76 23.79
C SER A 326 -4.80 6.82 22.86
N LYS A 327 -5.08 5.71 22.17
CA LYS A 327 -6.01 5.62 21.02
C LYS A 327 -7.46 6.04 21.32
N ASP A 328 -7.80 6.31 22.58
CA ASP A 328 -9.18 6.50 23.05
C ASP A 328 -9.48 7.86 23.73
N ARG A 329 -8.58 8.85 23.70
CA ARG A 329 -8.87 10.19 24.32
C ARG A 329 -9.05 11.28 23.27
N GLU A 330 -10.15 12.04 23.39
CA GLU A 330 -10.38 13.25 22.59
C GLU A 330 -9.26 14.28 22.83
N ASN A 331 -8.86 15.00 21.77
CA ASN A 331 -7.89 16.09 21.85
C ASN A 331 -8.47 17.23 22.72
N VAL A 332 -8.09 17.26 23.99
CA VAL A 332 -8.47 18.35 24.92
C VAL A 332 -7.64 19.59 24.59
N ALA A 333 -8.30 20.73 24.42
CA ALA A 333 -7.62 22.02 24.19
C ALA A 333 -6.67 22.36 25.35
N GLY A 334 -5.40 22.63 25.06
CA GLY A 334 -4.36 22.91 26.06
C GLY A 334 -3.45 21.74 26.41
N ILE A 335 -3.72 20.54 25.87
CA ILE A 335 -2.84 19.37 25.96
C ILE A 335 -2.13 19.19 24.62
N PHE A 336 -0.79 19.18 24.64
CA PHE A 336 0.02 18.98 23.44
C PHE A 336 0.19 17.50 23.13
N LEU A 337 -0.03 17.12 21.87
CA LEU A 337 0.18 15.76 21.40
C LEU A 337 1.67 15.46 21.25
N TYR A 338 2.17 14.48 21.99
CA TYR A 338 3.56 14.05 21.94
C TYR A 338 3.72 12.79 21.08
N ARG A 339 4.61 12.87 20.09
CA ARG A 339 4.91 11.81 19.11
C ARG A 339 6.37 11.93 18.68
N LEU A 340 6.92 10.88 18.05
CA LEU A 340 8.32 10.89 17.61
C LEU A 340 8.65 12.06 16.67
N SER A 341 7.74 12.40 15.76
CA SER A 341 7.89 13.53 14.81
C SER A 341 7.50 14.90 15.39
N HIS A 342 7.28 15.00 16.70
CA HIS A 342 7.11 16.31 17.35
C HIS A 342 8.49 16.94 17.54
N PRO A 343 8.69 18.27 17.36
CA PRO A 343 10.01 18.91 17.52
C PRO A 343 10.71 18.61 18.86
N LEU A 344 9.94 18.51 19.94
CA LEU A 344 10.44 18.06 21.25
C LEU A 344 10.90 16.59 21.23
N GLY A 345 10.17 15.71 20.52
CA GLY A 345 10.53 14.30 20.37
C GLY A 345 11.77 14.11 19.52
N GLU A 346 11.88 14.84 18.41
CA GLU A 346 13.09 14.86 17.57
C GLU A 346 14.30 15.38 18.35
N PHE A 347 14.12 16.41 19.18
CA PHE A 347 15.17 16.89 20.08
C PHE A 347 15.61 15.82 21.07
N VAL A 348 14.66 15.19 21.78
CA VAL A 348 14.94 14.10 22.74
C VAL A 348 15.72 12.96 22.08
N LEU A 349 15.28 12.52 20.90
CA LEU A 349 15.94 11.44 20.17
C LEU A 349 17.35 11.85 19.70
N SER A 350 17.49 13.06 19.16
CA SER A 350 18.78 13.57 18.69
C SER A 350 19.78 13.74 19.84
N GLN A 351 19.31 14.25 20.99
CA GLN A 351 20.13 14.42 22.18
C GLN A 351 20.56 13.08 22.77
N ALA A 352 19.63 12.12 22.87
CA ALA A 352 19.93 10.78 23.36
C ALA A 352 20.93 10.05 22.44
N ALA A 353 20.77 10.17 21.12
CA ALA A 353 21.66 9.56 20.14
C ALA A 353 23.08 10.16 20.16
N ALA A 354 23.21 11.46 20.47
CA ALA A 354 24.49 12.15 20.55
C ALA A 354 25.22 11.94 21.90
N ARG A 355 24.61 11.27 22.87
CA ARG A 355 25.16 11.10 24.22
C ARG A 355 26.37 10.17 24.19
N ALA A 356 27.47 10.61 24.79
CA ALA A 356 28.61 9.74 25.05
C ALA A 356 28.25 8.73 26.15
N CYS A 357 28.36 7.45 25.83
CA CYS A 357 28.09 6.34 26.75
C CYS A 357 29.42 5.74 27.22
N GLU A 358 29.86 6.15 28.42
CA GLU A 358 31.07 5.61 29.04
C GLU A 358 30.93 4.11 29.36
N PRO A 359 32.02 3.32 29.30
CA PRO A 359 31.97 1.91 29.65
C PRO A 359 31.47 1.66 31.07
N ALA A 360 30.47 0.79 31.20
CA ALA A 360 29.85 0.48 32.49
C ALA A 360 29.45 -0.99 32.61
N GLU A 361 29.33 -1.46 33.85
CA GLU A 361 28.76 -2.77 34.13
C GLU A 361 27.23 -2.68 34.28
N LEU A 362 26.50 -3.43 33.44
CA LEU A 362 25.06 -3.55 33.49
C LEU A 362 24.66 -4.94 33.97
N THR A 363 23.78 -4.98 34.96
CA THR A 363 23.11 -6.22 35.38
C THR A 363 21.69 -6.25 34.85
N PHE A 364 21.40 -7.25 34.02
CA PHE A 364 20.08 -7.53 33.47
C PHE A 364 19.34 -8.49 34.40
N ASP A 365 18.15 -8.11 34.85
CA ASP A 365 17.29 -8.94 35.69
C ASP A 365 16.18 -9.59 34.86
N ILE A 366 16.20 -10.92 34.83
CA ILE A 366 15.20 -11.75 34.16
C ILE A 366 14.16 -12.33 35.12
N THR A 367 14.31 -12.14 36.44
CA THR A 367 13.49 -12.77 37.49
C THR A 367 12.04 -12.30 37.47
N HIS A 368 11.81 -11.03 37.12
CA HIS A 368 10.49 -10.39 37.15
C HIS A 368 9.96 -9.99 35.76
N HIS A 369 10.49 -10.58 34.68
CA HIS A 369 10.06 -10.24 33.33
C HIS A 369 8.66 -10.84 33.03
N PRO A 370 7.71 -10.07 32.46
CA PRO A 370 6.33 -10.52 32.24
C PRO A 370 6.19 -11.69 31.26
N THR A 371 7.21 -11.91 30.42
CA THR A 371 7.30 -13.02 29.46
C THR A 371 8.66 -13.70 29.57
N ARG A 372 8.69 -15.02 29.42
CA ARG A 372 9.93 -15.80 29.51
C ARG A 372 10.76 -15.63 28.23
N ILE A 373 11.99 -15.08 28.34
CA ILE A 373 12.89 -14.91 27.19
C ILE A 373 13.91 -16.05 27.18
N SER A 374 13.55 -17.17 26.54
CA SER A 374 14.29 -18.45 26.57
C SER A 374 15.78 -18.35 26.20
N VAL A 375 16.14 -17.43 25.29
CA VAL A 375 17.55 -17.23 24.89
C VAL A 375 18.36 -16.49 25.95
N VAL A 376 17.77 -15.51 26.65
CA VAL A 376 18.44 -14.76 27.72
C VAL A 376 18.52 -15.60 29.00
N GLU A 377 17.57 -16.48 29.26
CA GLU A 377 17.66 -17.40 30.40
C GLU A 377 18.87 -18.33 30.35
N LYS A 378 19.34 -18.71 29.16
CA LYS A 378 20.58 -19.49 28.99
C LYS A 378 21.82 -18.73 29.44
N LEU A 379 21.70 -17.41 29.61
CA LEU A 379 22.75 -16.52 30.11
C LEU A 379 22.65 -16.31 31.62
N LYS A 380 21.64 -16.85 32.31
CA LYS A 380 21.49 -16.68 33.77
C LYS A 380 22.77 -17.10 34.51
N GLY A 381 23.29 -16.20 35.34
CA GLY A 381 24.55 -16.38 36.07
C GLY A 381 25.82 -16.19 35.25
N LYS A 382 25.71 -15.81 33.97
CA LYS A 382 26.86 -15.50 33.11
C LYS A 382 27.11 -14.00 33.04
N SER A 383 28.35 -13.67 32.69
CA SER A 383 28.79 -12.32 32.37
C SER A 383 29.72 -12.31 31.17
N GLY A 384 29.90 -11.13 30.59
CA GLY A 384 30.75 -10.94 29.42
C GLY A 384 30.84 -9.50 28.97
N TRP A 385 31.33 -9.30 27.75
CA TRP A 385 31.43 -7.99 27.12
C TRP A 385 30.51 -7.91 25.91
N LEU A 386 29.96 -6.71 25.68
CA LEU A 386 29.09 -6.41 24.55
C LEU A 386 29.40 -5.00 24.04
N ARG A 387 29.48 -4.87 22.72
CA ARG A 387 29.62 -3.59 22.00
C ARG A 387 28.50 -3.45 20.99
N LEU A 388 27.96 -2.25 20.90
CA LEU A 388 27.04 -1.85 19.84
C LEU A 388 27.77 -0.90 18.87
N GLN A 389 27.63 -1.15 17.57
CA GLN A 389 28.14 -0.27 16.52
C GLN A 389 27.03 0.12 15.56
N HIS A 390 27.07 1.35 15.08
CA HIS A 390 26.26 1.83 13.97
C HIS A 390 27.06 1.66 12.68
N LEU A 391 26.60 0.75 11.83
CA LEU A 391 27.13 0.55 10.49
C LEU A 391 26.24 1.31 9.52
N ARG A 392 26.84 2.25 8.80
CA ARG A 392 26.22 2.95 7.69
C ARG A 392 26.83 2.50 6.39
N ILE A 393 25.97 2.08 5.46
CA ILE A 393 26.33 1.69 4.11
C ILE A 393 25.70 2.72 3.17
N ASP A 394 26.53 3.61 2.64
CA ASP A 394 26.12 4.51 1.57
C ASP A 394 26.39 3.81 0.22
N SER A 395 25.30 3.32 -0.39
CA SER A 395 25.28 2.75 -1.74
C SER A 395 24.34 3.57 -2.64
N PHE A 396 23.44 2.95 -3.42
CA PHE A 396 22.33 3.65 -4.06
C PHE A 396 21.26 4.08 -3.06
N ASP A 397 20.91 3.18 -2.14
CA ASP A 397 20.12 3.51 -0.97
C ASP A 397 21.05 3.56 0.25
N ARG A 398 20.73 4.47 1.17
CA ARG A 398 21.42 4.52 2.47
C ARG A 398 20.81 3.46 3.36
N GLU A 399 21.62 2.48 3.74
CA GLU A 399 21.26 1.47 4.73
C GLU A 399 21.99 1.75 6.04
N GLU A 400 21.28 1.62 7.16
CA GLU A 400 21.84 1.81 8.49
C GLU A 400 21.48 0.62 9.38
N TYR A 401 22.48 0.07 10.06
CA TYR A 401 22.36 -1.11 10.91
C TYR A 401 22.95 -0.86 12.29
N LEU A 402 22.29 -1.39 13.31
CA LEU A 402 22.85 -1.49 14.67
C LEU A 402 23.36 -2.91 14.89
N LEU A 403 24.67 -3.04 15.04
CA LEU A 403 25.35 -4.33 15.16
C LEU A 403 25.83 -4.55 16.58
N PHE A 404 25.32 -5.61 17.20
CA PHE A 404 25.81 -6.12 18.47
C PHE A 404 26.92 -7.16 18.24
N SER A 405 27.99 -7.01 19.03
CA SER A 405 29.06 -7.99 19.12
C SER A 405 29.33 -8.25 20.60
N ALA A 406 29.17 -9.50 21.03
CA ALA A 406 29.31 -9.87 22.42
C ALA A 406 29.89 -11.27 22.58
N PHE A 407 30.55 -11.49 23.72
CA PHE A 407 31.02 -12.81 24.15
C PHE A 407 30.96 -12.92 25.68
N ASP A 408 30.77 -14.14 26.19
CA ASP A 408 30.84 -14.42 27.63
C ASP A 408 32.28 -14.54 28.15
N ASP A 409 32.47 -14.52 29.47
CA ASP A 409 33.79 -14.64 30.10
C ASP A 409 34.49 -15.99 29.79
N ALA A 410 33.75 -17.01 29.35
CA ALA A 410 34.31 -18.27 28.85
C ALA A 410 34.76 -18.17 27.38
N GLY A 411 34.52 -17.02 26.74
CA GLY A 411 34.96 -16.68 25.40
C GLY A 411 34.00 -17.08 24.28
N LYS A 412 32.79 -17.56 24.59
CA LYS A 412 31.76 -17.94 23.62
C LYS A 412 31.03 -16.69 23.11
N SER A 413 30.97 -16.52 21.79
CA SER A 413 30.23 -15.42 21.15
C SER A 413 28.71 -15.56 21.35
N LEU A 414 28.04 -14.43 21.48
CA LEU A 414 26.58 -14.31 21.49
C LEU A 414 26.13 -13.81 20.11
N ASP A 415 25.02 -14.35 19.62
CA ASP A 415 24.37 -13.86 18.40
C ASP A 415 23.68 -12.50 18.62
N GLN A 416 23.42 -11.81 17.51
CA GLN A 416 22.75 -10.50 17.46
C GLN A 416 21.40 -10.52 18.20
N GLU A 417 20.58 -11.54 17.96
CA GLU A 417 19.22 -11.65 18.50
C GLU A 417 19.23 -11.75 20.04
N THR A 418 20.14 -12.57 20.59
CA THR A 418 20.35 -12.71 22.03
C THR A 418 20.77 -11.37 22.64
N CYS A 419 21.63 -10.61 21.96
CA CYS A 419 22.04 -9.29 22.40
C CYS A 419 20.87 -8.30 22.41
N GLU A 420 20.06 -8.24 21.35
CA GLU A 420 18.88 -7.38 21.28
C GLU A 420 17.86 -7.73 22.38
N LYS A 421 17.67 -9.02 22.65
CA LYS A 421 16.76 -9.51 23.68
C LYS A 421 17.22 -9.18 25.11
N LEU A 422 18.52 -9.02 25.36
CA LEU A 422 19.01 -8.47 26.64
C LEU A 422 18.45 -7.07 26.91
N PHE A 423 18.40 -6.21 25.89
CA PHE A 423 17.88 -4.83 26.04
C PHE A 423 16.35 -4.74 26.18
N ASN A 424 15.64 -5.86 26.04
CA ASN A 424 14.22 -5.94 26.41
C ASN A 424 14.04 -6.20 27.92
N CYS A 425 15.10 -6.62 28.62
CA CYS A 425 15.06 -6.85 30.06
C CYS A 425 15.31 -5.55 30.84
N LYS A 426 14.85 -5.49 32.09
CA LYS A 426 15.23 -4.39 32.98
C LYS A 426 16.70 -4.57 33.36
N ALA A 427 17.42 -3.45 33.43
CA ALA A 427 18.81 -3.44 33.86
C ALA A 427 19.09 -2.24 34.75
N TRP A 428 20.14 -2.35 35.57
CA TRP A 428 20.73 -1.23 36.29
C TRP A 428 22.25 -1.23 36.10
N VAL A 429 22.82 -0.03 36.23
CA VAL A 429 24.27 0.19 36.21
C VAL A 429 24.82 -0.10 37.60
N ASN A 430 25.82 -0.98 37.69
CA ASN A 430 26.50 -1.28 38.95
C ASN A 430 27.62 -0.28 39.23
N GLU A 431 28.61 -0.19 38.34
CA GLU A 431 29.82 0.63 38.49
C GLU A 431 30.30 1.14 37.12
N ASN A 432 30.94 2.31 37.12
CA ASN A 432 31.69 2.79 35.97
C ASN A 432 32.96 1.93 35.84
N LEU A 433 33.13 1.30 34.70
CA LEU A 433 34.26 0.42 34.45
C LEU A 433 35.39 1.21 33.79
N ALA A 434 36.63 0.90 34.15
CA ALA A 434 37.76 1.22 33.31
C ALA A 434 37.59 0.54 31.94
N PRO A 435 38.11 1.13 30.85
CA PRO A 435 38.05 0.51 29.53
C PRO A 435 38.60 -0.93 29.57
N PRO A 436 38.07 -1.84 28.75
CA PRO A 436 38.48 -3.24 28.73
C PRO A 436 40.00 -3.36 28.55
N ARG A 437 40.60 -4.38 29.18
CA ARG A 437 42.03 -4.70 28.98
C ARG A 437 42.31 -4.91 27.49
N ASN A 438 43.52 -4.59 27.04
CA ASN A 438 43.92 -4.67 25.62
C ASN A 438 43.53 -5.98 24.91
N GLU A 439 43.64 -7.12 25.58
CA GLU A 439 43.24 -8.43 25.02
C GLU A 439 41.74 -8.54 24.74
N ILE A 440 40.90 -8.04 25.65
CA ILE A 440 39.44 -8.02 25.52
C ILE A 440 39.03 -7.04 24.43
N GLU A 441 39.68 -5.88 24.38
CA GLU A 441 39.44 -4.85 23.36
C GLU A 441 39.77 -5.37 21.94
N GLN A 442 40.90 -6.07 21.79
CA GLN A 442 41.28 -6.69 20.51
C GLN A 442 40.26 -7.74 20.08
N LYS A 443 39.83 -8.61 21.01
CA LYS A 443 38.82 -9.64 20.71
C LYS A 443 37.48 -9.02 20.31
N LEU A 444 37.04 -8.00 21.04
CA LEU A 444 35.78 -7.30 20.77
C LEU A 444 35.81 -6.60 19.41
N THR A 445 36.92 -5.95 19.07
CA THR A 445 37.14 -5.32 17.76
C THR A 445 37.13 -6.37 16.64
N ALA A 446 37.74 -7.53 16.84
CA ALA A 446 37.72 -8.61 15.85
C ALA A 446 36.30 -9.15 15.59
N GLU A 447 35.51 -9.36 16.66
CA GLU A 447 34.10 -9.78 16.55
C GLU A 447 33.25 -8.71 15.82
N CYS A 448 33.46 -7.43 16.17
CA CYS A 448 32.82 -6.28 15.51
C CYS A 448 33.09 -6.26 14.00
N ASN A 449 34.35 -6.36 13.61
CA ASN A 449 34.75 -6.37 12.21
C ASN A 449 34.15 -7.56 11.45
N ARG A 450 34.11 -8.74 12.08
CA ARG A 450 33.49 -9.94 11.48
C ARG A 450 32.00 -9.75 11.24
N HIS A 451 31.26 -9.20 12.21
CA HIS A 451 29.83 -8.95 12.07
C HIS A 451 29.56 -7.88 11.01
N ALA A 452 30.31 -6.78 11.01
CA ALA A 452 30.19 -5.73 9.99
C ALA A 452 30.45 -6.27 8.58
N GLN A 453 31.52 -7.05 8.39
CA GLN A 453 31.82 -7.68 7.10
C GLN A 453 30.72 -8.65 6.65
N SER A 454 30.14 -9.43 7.57
CA SER A 454 29.03 -10.33 7.25
C SER A 454 27.78 -9.59 6.78
N VAL A 455 27.45 -8.45 7.40
CA VAL A 455 26.28 -7.64 7.00
C VAL A 455 26.53 -6.92 5.68
N ILE A 456 27.73 -6.37 5.50
CA ILE A 456 28.14 -5.74 4.22
C ILE A 456 28.06 -6.77 3.08
N ALA A 457 28.56 -7.99 3.28
CA ALA A 457 28.51 -9.04 2.27
C ALA A 457 27.06 -9.44 1.92
N LYS A 458 26.19 -9.55 2.93
CA LYS A 458 24.77 -9.88 2.74
C LYS A 458 24.02 -8.77 1.99
N SER A 459 24.23 -7.51 2.37
CA SER A 459 23.66 -6.35 1.68
C SER A 459 24.10 -6.32 0.21
N LEU A 460 25.39 -6.61 -0.07
CA LEU A 460 25.89 -6.70 -1.45
C LEU A 460 25.22 -7.83 -2.25
N GLU A 461 25.03 -9.00 -1.64
CA GLU A 461 24.37 -10.14 -2.28
C GLU A 461 22.89 -9.86 -2.61
N GLU A 462 22.15 -9.27 -1.66
CA GLU A 462 20.75 -8.88 -1.86
C GLU A 462 20.61 -7.80 -2.94
N ASN A 463 21.50 -6.80 -2.92
CA ASN A 463 21.54 -5.75 -3.94
C ASN A 463 21.82 -6.31 -5.34
N ASN A 464 22.77 -7.25 -5.45
CA ASN A 464 23.06 -7.94 -6.72
C ASN A 464 21.86 -8.77 -7.20
N ARG A 465 21.14 -9.43 -6.29
CA ARG A 465 19.94 -10.20 -6.64
C ARG A 465 18.84 -9.28 -7.19
N HIS A 466 18.52 -8.19 -6.50
CA HIS A 466 17.51 -7.23 -6.96
C HIS A 466 17.87 -6.60 -8.30
N PHE A 467 19.16 -6.35 -8.55
CA PHE A 467 19.62 -5.88 -9.85
C PHE A 467 19.38 -6.91 -10.96
N ASN A 468 19.76 -8.16 -10.73
CA ASN A 468 19.55 -9.23 -11.71
C ASN A 468 18.05 -9.44 -11.98
N GLU A 469 17.21 -9.41 -10.96
CA GLU A 469 15.75 -9.50 -11.11
C GLU A 469 15.19 -8.35 -11.95
N ALA A 470 15.62 -7.11 -11.69
CA ALA A 470 15.20 -5.94 -12.47
C ALA A 470 15.64 -6.02 -13.94
N ARG A 471 16.85 -6.53 -14.20
CA ARG A 471 17.33 -6.77 -15.56
C ARG A 471 16.51 -7.83 -16.27
N ASP A 472 16.27 -8.97 -15.63
CA ASP A 472 15.50 -10.06 -16.22
C ASP A 472 14.02 -9.65 -16.48
N GLN A 473 13.45 -8.81 -15.63
CA GLN A 473 12.12 -8.23 -15.86
C GLN A 473 12.11 -7.27 -17.05
N LEU A 474 13.15 -6.45 -17.20
CA LEU A 474 13.29 -5.54 -18.32
C LEU A 474 13.46 -6.29 -19.64
N ASP A 475 14.28 -7.35 -19.65
CA ASP A 475 14.49 -8.21 -20.83
C ASP A 475 13.18 -8.92 -21.24
N LYS A 476 12.44 -9.48 -20.28
CA LYS A 476 11.12 -10.09 -20.56
C LYS A 476 10.12 -9.07 -21.09
N TRP A 477 10.05 -7.89 -20.47
CA TRP A 477 9.17 -6.82 -20.93
C TRP A 477 9.51 -6.38 -22.35
N ALA A 478 10.81 -6.28 -22.66
CA ALA A 478 11.30 -5.98 -23.99
C ALA A 478 10.85 -7.03 -25.02
N ASP A 479 11.10 -8.31 -24.74
CA ASP A 479 10.71 -9.42 -25.61
C ASP A 479 9.19 -9.43 -25.87
N ASP A 480 8.37 -9.24 -24.82
CA ASP A 480 6.91 -9.23 -24.92
C ASP A 480 6.40 -8.08 -25.78
N MET A 481 6.97 -6.87 -25.63
CA MET A 481 6.57 -5.69 -26.40
C MET A 481 6.96 -5.82 -27.88
N ILE A 482 8.16 -6.31 -28.17
CA ILE A 482 8.62 -6.56 -29.54
C ILE A 482 7.73 -7.63 -30.19
N LEU A 483 7.51 -8.76 -29.52
CA LEU A 483 6.68 -9.85 -30.03
C LEU A 483 5.24 -9.41 -30.32
N ALA A 484 4.64 -8.61 -29.45
CA ALA A 484 3.29 -8.07 -29.64
C ALA A 484 3.20 -7.16 -30.88
N ALA A 485 4.18 -6.27 -31.06
CA ALA A 485 4.23 -5.37 -32.21
C ALA A 485 4.51 -6.11 -33.53
N GLU A 486 5.39 -7.12 -33.51
CA GLU A 486 5.64 -8.00 -34.66
C GLU A 486 4.40 -8.79 -35.07
N LYS A 487 3.61 -9.28 -34.10
CA LYS A 487 2.36 -10.00 -34.37
C LYS A 487 1.32 -9.11 -35.04
N GLU A 488 1.10 -7.88 -34.54
CA GLU A 488 0.19 -6.92 -35.19
C GLU A 488 0.66 -6.58 -36.61
N LEU A 489 1.98 -6.44 -36.80
CA LEU A 489 2.57 -6.20 -38.12
C LEU A 489 2.32 -7.35 -39.09
N ASP A 490 2.42 -8.60 -38.64
CA ASP A 490 2.16 -9.77 -39.48
C ASP A 490 0.66 -9.91 -39.84
N ASP A 491 -0.25 -9.64 -38.91
CA ASP A 491 -1.69 -9.63 -39.17
C ASP A 491 -2.07 -8.58 -40.22
N ILE A 492 -1.50 -7.38 -40.13
CA ILE A 492 -1.71 -6.33 -41.15
C ILE A 492 -1.13 -6.77 -42.51
N LYS A 493 0.06 -7.40 -42.55
CA LYS A 493 0.61 -7.95 -43.80
C LYS A 493 -0.32 -9.02 -44.39
N ARG A 494 -0.93 -9.88 -43.58
CA ARG A 494 -1.93 -10.87 -44.04
C ARG A 494 -3.17 -10.18 -44.61
N ARG A 495 -3.73 -9.19 -43.90
CA ARG A 495 -4.92 -8.44 -44.32
C ARG A 495 -4.69 -7.68 -45.65
N ILE A 496 -3.52 -7.06 -45.82
CA ILE A 496 -3.13 -6.40 -47.08
C ILE A 496 -3.09 -7.42 -48.22
N ARG A 497 -2.48 -8.60 -48.01
CA ARG A 497 -2.43 -9.66 -49.04
C ARG A 497 -3.82 -10.14 -49.44
N ASP A 498 -4.74 -10.28 -48.48
CA ASP A 498 -6.11 -10.69 -48.75
C ASP A 498 -6.89 -9.64 -49.54
N LEU A 499 -6.85 -8.38 -49.11
CA LEU A 499 -7.49 -7.27 -49.81
C LEU A 499 -6.92 -7.05 -51.21
N GLN A 500 -5.60 -7.25 -51.41
CA GLN A 500 -4.99 -7.22 -52.74
C GLN A 500 -5.52 -8.32 -53.65
N ARG A 501 -5.77 -9.53 -53.14
CA ARG A 501 -6.40 -10.61 -53.91
C ARG A 501 -7.84 -10.25 -54.28
N ARG A 502 -8.63 -9.78 -53.32
CA ARG A 502 -10.03 -9.35 -53.53
C ARG A 502 -10.12 -8.18 -54.53
N SER A 503 -9.23 -7.21 -54.43
CA SER A 503 -9.17 -6.05 -55.34
C SER A 503 -8.90 -6.47 -56.79
N ARG A 504 -8.08 -7.52 -57.02
CA ARG A 504 -7.85 -8.08 -58.36
C ARG A 504 -9.05 -8.84 -58.93
N GLN A 505 -9.95 -9.30 -58.07
CA GLN A 505 -11.13 -10.10 -58.43
C GLN A 505 -12.43 -9.28 -58.38
N ALA A 506 -12.35 -7.98 -58.10
CA ALA A 506 -13.51 -7.12 -57.93
C ALA A 506 -14.29 -6.97 -59.25
N PRO A 507 -15.61 -7.21 -59.26
CA PRO A 507 -16.45 -7.14 -60.46
C PRO A 507 -16.78 -5.71 -60.90
N THR A 508 -16.62 -4.72 -60.01
CA THR A 508 -16.95 -3.32 -60.28
C THR A 508 -15.79 -2.37 -59.94
N LEU A 509 -15.73 -1.25 -60.67
CA LEU A 509 -14.71 -0.22 -60.46
C LEU A 509 -14.87 0.48 -59.09
N GLU A 510 -16.11 0.62 -58.63
CA GLU A 510 -16.47 1.17 -57.30
C GLU A 510 -15.90 0.30 -56.16
N GLU A 511 -16.13 -1.02 -56.23
CA GLU A 511 -15.65 -1.97 -55.22
C GLU A 511 -14.12 -2.10 -55.25
N GLN A 512 -13.52 -2.05 -56.45
CA GLN A 512 -12.06 -2.02 -56.62
C GLN A 512 -11.44 -0.76 -55.96
N HIS A 513 -12.08 0.40 -56.13
CA HIS A 513 -11.62 1.66 -55.54
C HIS A 513 -11.71 1.63 -53.99
N GLN A 514 -12.83 1.18 -53.42
CA GLN A 514 -12.99 1.02 -51.97
C GLN A 514 -11.94 0.08 -51.35
N LEU A 515 -11.63 -1.03 -52.03
CA LEU A 515 -10.60 -1.97 -51.58
C LEU A 515 -9.19 -1.35 -51.67
N GLN A 516 -8.90 -0.52 -52.68
CA GLN A 516 -7.64 0.22 -52.77
C GLN A 516 -7.47 1.25 -51.64
N GLU A 517 -8.53 1.96 -51.25
CA GLU A 517 -8.49 2.89 -50.12
C GLU A 517 -8.19 2.15 -48.80
N GLN A 518 -8.81 0.99 -48.58
CA GLN A 518 -8.53 0.15 -47.41
C GLN A 518 -7.08 -0.36 -47.40
N ILE A 519 -6.54 -0.79 -48.55
CA ILE A 519 -5.14 -1.19 -48.68
C ILE A 519 -4.20 -0.02 -48.35
N ALA A 520 -4.45 1.17 -48.89
CA ALA A 520 -3.64 2.36 -48.63
C ALA A 520 -3.66 2.76 -47.14
N SER A 521 -4.82 2.64 -46.49
CA SER A 521 -4.96 2.85 -45.04
C SER A 521 -4.11 1.86 -44.23
N LEU A 522 -4.19 0.57 -44.56
CA LEU A 522 -3.41 -0.48 -43.89
C LEU A 522 -1.90 -0.35 -44.16
N GLU A 523 -1.48 0.10 -45.35
CA GLU A 523 -0.07 0.37 -45.63
C GLU A 523 0.49 1.53 -44.79
N ARG A 524 -0.30 2.60 -44.58
CA ARG A 524 0.08 3.68 -43.66
C ARG A 524 0.22 3.15 -42.23
N ARG A 525 -0.72 2.32 -41.78
CA ARG A 525 -0.68 1.71 -40.44
C ARG A 525 0.52 0.77 -40.26
N LYS A 526 0.84 -0.03 -41.28
CA LYS A 526 2.05 -0.88 -41.33
C LYS A 526 3.35 -0.08 -41.16
N ARG A 527 3.46 1.08 -41.83
CA ARG A 527 4.65 1.96 -41.69
C ARG A 527 4.78 2.50 -40.27
N LYS A 528 3.67 3.01 -39.70
CA LYS A 528 3.64 3.50 -38.32
C LYS A 528 4.02 2.43 -37.29
N LEU A 529 3.57 1.19 -37.47
CA LEU A 529 3.92 0.09 -36.56
C LEU A 529 5.41 -0.28 -36.63
N ARG A 530 6.03 -0.19 -37.80
CA ARG A 530 7.49 -0.41 -37.92
C ARG A 530 8.28 0.67 -37.18
N GLU A 531 7.89 1.93 -37.37
CA GLU A 531 8.49 3.06 -36.65
C GLU A 531 8.34 2.87 -35.13
N LYS A 532 7.14 2.47 -34.68
CA LYS A 532 6.88 2.15 -33.28
C LYS A 532 7.75 1.00 -32.74
N ILE A 533 8.07 -0.02 -33.54
CA ILE A 533 8.99 -1.09 -33.12
C ILE A 533 10.39 -0.52 -32.86
N PHE A 534 10.90 0.30 -33.77
CA PHE A 534 12.20 0.97 -33.57
C PHE A 534 12.19 1.89 -32.35
N ASP A 535 11.13 2.67 -32.14
CA ASP A 535 11.00 3.53 -30.95
C ASP A 535 11.01 2.70 -29.64
N ILE A 536 10.37 1.54 -29.64
CA ILE A 536 10.35 0.62 -28.49
C ILE A 536 11.76 0.04 -28.25
N GLU A 537 12.46 -0.38 -29.30
CA GLU A 537 13.83 -0.90 -29.23
C GLU A 537 14.81 0.16 -28.66
N ASP A 538 14.71 1.40 -29.12
CA ASP A 538 15.50 2.52 -28.60
C ASP A 538 15.17 2.82 -27.12
N GLU A 539 13.88 2.82 -26.74
CA GLU A 539 13.47 3.04 -25.35
C GLU A 539 14.01 1.94 -24.41
N ILE A 540 14.04 0.69 -24.88
CA ILE A 540 14.60 -0.45 -24.14
C ILE A 540 16.11 -0.28 -23.97
N ALA A 541 16.83 0.06 -25.04
CA ALA A 541 18.27 0.29 -25.01
C ALA A 541 18.64 1.40 -24.01
N ASP A 542 17.93 2.53 -24.06
CA ASP A 542 18.09 3.63 -23.12
C ASP A 542 17.87 3.20 -21.66
N LYS A 543 16.83 2.40 -21.39
CA LYS A 543 16.57 1.90 -20.04
C LYS A 543 17.64 0.92 -19.57
N ARG A 544 18.17 0.09 -20.46
CA ARG A 544 19.27 -0.84 -20.15
C ARG A 544 20.54 -0.09 -19.78
N ASP A 545 20.89 0.93 -20.55
CA ASP A 545 22.10 1.71 -20.31
C ASP A 545 21.99 2.49 -18.99
N ARG A 546 20.80 3.01 -18.64
CA ARG A 546 20.54 3.59 -17.31
C ARG A 546 20.69 2.58 -16.17
N LEU A 547 20.28 1.32 -16.35
CA LEU A 547 20.50 0.28 -15.33
C LEU A 547 22.00 -0.01 -15.14
N VAL A 548 22.77 -0.05 -16.23
CA VAL A 548 24.23 -0.24 -16.17
C VAL A 548 24.91 0.93 -15.46
N GLU A 549 24.58 2.18 -15.80
CA GLU A 549 25.10 3.36 -15.11
C GLU A 549 24.73 3.37 -13.62
N ALA A 550 23.51 2.93 -13.27
CA ALA A 550 23.10 2.80 -11.88
C ALA A 550 23.90 1.74 -11.12
N LEU A 551 24.33 0.66 -11.79
CA LEU A 551 25.18 -0.37 -11.21
C LEU A 551 26.60 0.14 -10.98
N GLU A 552 27.20 0.84 -11.94
CA GLU A 552 28.53 1.42 -11.78
C GLU A 552 28.59 2.39 -10.59
N LYS A 553 27.57 3.25 -10.43
CA LYS A 553 27.45 4.14 -9.27
C LYS A 553 27.22 3.38 -7.95
N ARG A 554 26.54 2.23 -7.98
CA ARG A 554 26.30 1.37 -6.81
C ARG A 554 27.57 0.66 -6.33
N MET A 555 28.53 0.40 -7.21
CA MET A 555 29.79 -0.27 -6.86
C MET A 555 30.75 0.61 -6.04
N GLU A 556 30.57 1.94 -6.04
CA GLU A 556 31.32 2.88 -5.19
C GLU A 556 30.78 2.93 -3.75
N GLN A 557 30.69 1.76 -3.10
CA GLN A 557 30.17 1.64 -1.74
C GLN A 557 31.08 2.36 -0.73
N LYS A 558 30.51 3.25 0.09
CA LYS A 558 31.18 3.81 1.26
C LYS A 558 30.57 3.25 2.52
N THR A 559 31.37 2.53 3.30
CA THR A 559 30.95 2.00 4.60
C THR A 559 31.59 2.80 5.71
N THR A 560 30.81 3.15 6.72
CA THR A 560 31.28 3.85 7.92
C THR A 560 30.76 3.12 9.14
N THR A 561 31.65 2.78 10.06
CA THR A 561 31.28 2.10 11.31
C THR A 561 31.62 3.00 12.49
N THR A 562 30.62 3.34 13.29
CA THR A 562 30.77 4.19 14.47
C THR A 562 30.42 3.40 15.73
N PRO A 563 31.32 3.29 16.74
CA PRO A 563 30.97 2.67 18.01
C PRO A 563 29.94 3.51 18.77
N VAL A 564 28.89 2.87 19.30
CA VAL A 564 27.84 3.55 20.08
C VAL A 564 28.14 3.45 21.58
N PHE A 565 28.34 2.23 22.09
CA PHE A 565 28.75 1.99 23.47
C PHE A 565 29.44 0.63 23.65
N THR A 566 30.15 0.48 24.76
CA THR A 566 30.70 -0.81 25.23
C THR A 566 30.27 -1.03 26.68
N ILE A 567 29.76 -2.21 26.99
CA ILE A 567 29.32 -2.56 28.34
C ILE A 567 29.90 -3.91 28.76
N ARG A 568 30.07 -4.09 30.07
CA ARG A 568 30.16 -5.41 30.68
C ARG A 568 28.75 -5.81 31.09
N TRP A 569 28.27 -6.95 30.61
CA TRP A 569 26.93 -7.44 30.95
C TRP A 569 27.02 -8.56 31.97
N ARG A 570 26.03 -8.65 32.85
CA ARG A 570 25.76 -9.78 33.75
C ARG A 570 24.26 -10.05 33.73
N VAL A 571 23.85 -11.32 33.75
CA VAL A 571 22.43 -11.70 33.83
C VAL A 571 22.17 -12.41 35.15
N ILE A 572 21.16 -11.98 35.89
CA ILE A 572 20.75 -12.59 37.16
C ILE A 572 19.35 -13.20 37.13
#